data_AF-A0A1B6CSX6-F1
#
_entry.id   AF-A0A1B6CSX6-F1
#
_cell.length_a   1.000
_cell.length_b   1.000
_cell.length_c   1.000
_cell.angle_alpha   90.00
_cell.angle_beta   90.00
_cell.angle_gamma   90.00
#
_symmetry.space_group_name_H-M   'P 1'
#
loop_
_entity.id
_entity.type
_entity.pdbx_description
1 polymer ?
#
loop_
_entity_poly.entity_id
_entity_poly.type
_entity_poly.pdbx_seq_one_letter_code
_entity_poly.pdbx_strand_id
1 'polypeptide(L)'
;MSMKNLNGCFYEPVNSDSSLSSIRDLLILLRSCIGPKSMKKFLITSGGYVELTSNSQTIADRLEVNNPICRYILQSVKVKEDFGFFEGVLILSMLEQIWTKLYKELLPIQKVINTFEELTKNCNNIMKSTNNAFKVDFNSAKDLVHIVKNVIISKKCSILTDIFIETLCGNIVKSFLMSINEDFIIKRISVKVEQGSDCSYSHNGILYSIVDDYKEEVVLNNLKQSNKTIFSVILFTIMLNNENETTHTLEKILQFLQTAVKQACYRASPCNI
;
A
#
# COMPACT_ATOMS: atom_id res chain seq x y z
N MET A 1 7.24 38.19 -11.89
CA MET A 1 8.21 37.09 -12.08
C MET A 1 9.18 37.53 -13.17
N SER A 2 10.47 37.65 -12.88
CA SER A 2 11.47 38.11 -13.85
C SER A 2 12.36 36.93 -14.23
N MET A 3 12.09 36.29 -15.36
CA MET A 3 13.02 35.32 -15.98
C MET A 3 14.36 36.02 -16.26
N LYS A 4 15.47 35.40 -15.85
CA LYS A 4 16.79 35.95 -16.17
C LYS A 4 17.14 35.58 -17.60
N ASN A 5 17.64 36.55 -18.36
CA ASN A 5 18.08 36.36 -19.74
C ASN A 5 19.61 36.33 -19.77
N LEU A 6 20.17 35.24 -20.28
CA LEU A 6 21.57 35.15 -20.64
C LEU A 6 21.65 34.90 -22.15
N ASN A 7 22.03 35.91 -22.94
CA ASN A 7 22.21 35.82 -24.39
C ASN A 7 21.04 35.16 -25.15
N GLY A 8 19.79 35.48 -24.78
CA GLY A 8 18.58 34.93 -25.38
C GLY A 8 18.07 33.63 -24.74
N CYS A 9 18.81 33.06 -23.79
CA CYS A 9 18.35 31.95 -22.96
C CYS A 9 17.65 32.50 -21.71
N PHE A 10 16.32 32.35 -21.66
CA PHE A 10 15.53 32.69 -20.50
C PHE A 10 15.53 31.51 -19.52
N TYR A 11 16.01 31.74 -18.30
CA TYR A 11 16.00 30.73 -17.26
C TYR A 11 15.49 31.30 -15.95
N GLU A 12 14.83 30.45 -15.19
CA GLU A 12 14.48 30.72 -13.81
C GLU A 12 15.51 30.01 -12.91
N PRO A 13 16.28 30.75 -12.09
CA PRO A 13 17.20 30.13 -11.16
C PRO A 13 16.44 29.19 -10.24
N VAL A 14 16.95 27.96 -10.06
CA VAL A 14 16.38 26.99 -9.14
C VAL A 14 16.24 27.59 -7.74
N ASN A 15 17.15 28.47 -7.35
CA ASN A 15 17.17 29.14 -6.07
C ASN A 15 16.19 30.34 -5.94
N SER A 16 15.15 30.45 -6.75
CA SER A 16 14.17 31.56 -6.73
C SER A 16 13.18 31.54 -5.55
N ASP A 17 12.58 32.71 -5.24
CA ASP A 17 11.47 32.82 -4.28
C ASP A 17 10.22 32.01 -4.70
N SER A 18 9.99 31.91 -6.02
CA SER A 18 8.94 31.06 -6.59
C SER A 18 9.15 29.57 -6.29
N SER A 19 10.41 29.13 -6.30
CA SER A 19 10.76 27.76 -5.91
C SER A 19 10.54 27.52 -4.43
N LEU A 20 10.89 28.50 -3.58
CA LEU A 20 10.59 28.43 -2.14
C LEU A 20 9.08 28.39 -1.87
N SER A 21 8.27 29.17 -2.59
CA SER A 21 6.80 29.09 -2.52
C SER A 21 6.30 27.70 -2.88
N SER A 22 6.78 27.14 -4.00
CA SER A 22 6.40 25.80 -4.45
C SER A 22 6.75 24.71 -3.45
N ILE A 23 7.92 24.83 -2.79
CA ILE A 23 8.35 23.92 -1.71
C ILE A 23 7.41 24.01 -0.51
N ARG A 24 7.02 25.23 -0.09
CA ARG A 24 6.08 25.46 1.01
C ARG A 24 4.69 24.89 0.69
N ASP A 25 4.20 25.11 -0.52
CA ASP A 25 2.90 24.61 -0.95
C ASP A 25 2.86 23.08 -0.92
N LEU A 26 3.91 22.42 -1.44
CA LEU A 26 4.03 20.97 -1.36
C LEU A 26 4.15 20.49 0.10
N LEU A 27 4.92 21.18 0.94
CA LEU A 27 5.08 20.85 2.35
C LEU A 27 3.74 20.90 3.10
N ILE A 28 2.94 21.95 2.87
CA ILE A 28 1.61 22.11 3.46
C ILE A 28 0.69 20.97 3.00
N LEU A 29 0.70 20.65 1.69
CA LEU A 29 -0.07 19.55 1.13
C LEU A 29 0.27 18.23 1.83
N LEU A 30 1.55 17.84 1.87
CA LEU A 30 1.99 16.58 2.46
C LEU A 30 1.67 16.51 3.95
N ARG A 31 1.91 17.59 4.72
CA ARG A 31 1.54 17.66 6.15
C ARG A 31 0.05 17.44 6.37
N SER A 32 -0.80 17.98 5.48
CA SER A 32 -2.25 17.84 5.59
C SER A 32 -2.77 16.41 5.32
N CYS A 33 -1.92 15.53 4.81
CA CYS A 33 -2.21 14.13 4.49
C CYS A 33 -1.77 13.16 5.60
N ILE A 34 -1.01 13.63 6.60
CA ILE A 34 -0.40 12.77 7.62
C ILE A 34 -1.23 12.77 8.90
N GLY A 35 -1.42 11.58 9.47
CA GLY A 35 -1.98 11.37 10.80
C GLY A 35 -3.49 11.07 10.84
N PRO A 36 -4.01 10.64 12.01
CA PRO A 36 -5.38 10.14 12.15
C PRO A 36 -6.46 11.22 11.99
N LYS A 37 -6.09 12.49 12.20
CA LYS A 37 -6.98 13.63 12.00
C LYS A 37 -6.93 14.18 10.57
N SER A 38 -6.09 13.63 9.69
CA SER A 38 -6.03 14.05 8.29
C SER A 38 -7.38 13.90 7.60
N MET A 39 -7.60 14.72 6.58
CA MET A 39 -8.82 14.69 5.78
C MET A 39 -8.51 14.07 4.42
N LYS A 40 -9.48 13.34 3.87
CA LYS A 40 -9.42 12.81 2.51
C LYS A 40 -9.22 13.97 1.52
N LYS A 41 -8.44 13.73 0.47
CA LYS A 41 -8.17 14.68 -0.60
C LYS A 41 -9.04 14.37 -1.80
N PHE A 42 -9.56 15.43 -2.41
CA PHE A 42 -10.28 15.37 -3.66
C PHE A 42 -9.26 15.48 -4.78
N LEU A 43 -9.11 14.42 -5.56
CA LEU A 43 -8.22 14.37 -6.72
C LEU A 43 -9.07 14.45 -7.98
N ILE A 44 -8.76 15.42 -8.84
CA ILE A 44 -9.41 15.60 -10.13
C ILE A 44 -8.31 15.50 -11.18
N THR A 45 -8.44 14.53 -12.08
CA THR A 45 -7.52 14.38 -13.22
C THR A 45 -7.93 15.29 -14.37
N SER A 46 -7.01 15.57 -15.29
CA SER A 46 -7.29 16.32 -16.53
C SER A 46 -8.41 15.69 -17.38
N GLY A 47 -8.58 14.36 -17.29
CA GLY A 47 -9.67 13.63 -17.95
C GLY A 47 -11.02 13.67 -17.21
N GLY A 48 -11.15 14.43 -16.13
CA GLY A 48 -12.40 14.57 -15.37
C GLY A 48 -12.69 13.42 -14.40
N TYR A 49 -11.80 12.42 -14.26
CA TYR A 49 -11.92 11.41 -13.23
C TYR A 49 -11.70 12.03 -11.85
N VAL A 50 -12.62 11.73 -10.93
CA VAL A 50 -12.65 12.24 -9.57
C VAL A 50 -12.47 11.10 -8.59
N GLU A 51 -11.52 11.25 -7.65
CA GLU A 51 -11.35 10.31 -6.55
C GLU A 51 -11.21 11.04 -5.21
N LEU A 52 -11.90 10.52 -4.19
CA LEU A 52 -11.74 10.93 -2.81
C LEU A 52 -10.86 9.92 -2.07
N THR A 53 -9.65 10.30 -1.66
CA THR A 53 -8.69 9.35 -1.08
C THR A 53 -7.90 9.91 0.09
N SER A 54 -7.54 9.05 1.04
CA SER A 54 -6.54 9.33 2.08
C SER A 54 -5.25 8.53 1.88
N ASN A 55 -5.11 7.84 0.74
CA ASN A 55 -3.92 7.06 0.42
C ASN A 55 -2.83 8.00 -0.12
N SER A 56 -1.72 8.10 0.62
CA SER A 56 -0.56 8.92 0.23
C SER A 56 0.01 8.52 -1.11
N GLN A 57 0.09 7.21 -1.41
CA GLN A 57 0.62 6.73 -2.68
C GLN A 57 -0.24 7.21 -3.86
N THR A 58 -1.55 7.03 -3.74
CA THR A 58 -2.51 7.46 -4.77
C THR A 58 -2.47 8.98 -4.99
N ILE A 59 -2.33 9.77 -3.91
CA ILE A 59 -2.16 11.22 -4.00
C ILE A 59 -0.84 11.54 -4.71
N ALA A 60 0.26 10.90 -4.32
CA ALA A 60 1.57 11.12 -4.94
C ALA A 60 1.52 10.84 -6.44
N ASP A 61 0.93 9.71 -6.84
CA ASP A 61 0.88 9.25 -8.22
C ASP A 61 0.16 10.22 -9.15
N ARG A 62 -0.90 10.86 -8.65
CA ARG A 62 -1.71 11.82 -9.41
C ARG A 62 -1.29 13.28 -9.28
N LEU A 63 -0.41 13.60 -8.34
CA LEU A 63 0.01 14.97 -8.12
C LEU A 63 1.01 15.39 -9.23
N GLU A 64 0.62 16.39 -10.00
CA GLU A 64 1.47 17.01 -11.02
C GLU A 64 2.11 18.28 -10.47
N VAL A 65 3.44 18.32 -10.43
CA VAL A 65 4.22 19.46 -9.95
C VAL A 65 5.17 19.98 -11.02
N ASN A 66 5.13 21.31 -11.22
CA ASN A 66 5.96 22.00 -12.21
C ASN A 66 7.37 22.27 -11.69
N ASN A 67 7.51 22.59 -10.40
CA ASN A 67 8.81 22.88 -9.82
C ASN A 67 9.71 21.62 -9.82
N PRO A 68 10.94 21.69 -10.36
CA PRO A 68 11.80 20.52 -10.53
C PRO A 68 12.26 19.91 -9.18
N ILE A 69 12.47 20.73 -8.15
CA ILE A 69 12.82 20.23 -6.80
C ILE A 69 11.65 19.45 -6.23
N CYS A 70 10.45 20.03 -6.27
CA CYS A 70 9.21 19.37 -5.82
C CYS A 70 8.98 18.06 -6.57
N ARG A 71 9.24 18.03 -7.88
CA ARG A 71 9.11 16.82 -8.72
C ARG A 71 10.09 15.73 -8.29
N TYR A 72 11.35 16.08 -8.06
CA TYR A 72 12.36 15.12 -7.59
C TYR A 72 11.99 14.53 -6.23
N ILE A 73 11.58 15.37 -5.28
CA ILE A 73 11.16 14.93 -3.96
C ILE A 73 9.93 14.02 -4.08
N LEU A 74 8.93 14.41 -4.87
CA LEU A 74 7.73 13.60 -5.08
C LEU A 74 8.05 12.23 -5.69
N GLN A 75 9.02 12.14 -6.61
CA GLN A 75 9.48 10.86 -7.14
C GLN A 75 10.14 9.98 -6.06
N SER A 76 10.99 10.55 -5.21
CA SER A 76 11.58 9.82 -4.07
C SER A 76 10.51 9.29 -3.12
N VAL A 77 9.50 10.11 -2.86
CA VAL A 77 8.35 9.79 -2.00
C VAL A 77 7.54 8.62 -2.57
N LYS A 78 7.28 8.59 -3.88
CA LYS A 78 6.49 7.53 -4.55
C LYS A 78 7.09 6.13 -4.40
N VAL A 79 8.40 6.03 -4.24
CA VAL A 79 9.10 4.73 -4.14
C VAL A 79 8.96 4.12 -2.74
N LYS A 80 8.60 4.92 -1.73
CA LYS A 80 8.63 4.54 -0.31
C LYS A 80 7.24 4.22 0.28
N GLU A 81 6.27 3.92 -0.59
CA GLU A 81 4.89 3.52 -0.26
C GLU A 81 4.30 4.34 0.91
N ASP A 82 3.90 3.68 2.01
CA ASP A 82 3.18 4.29 3.14
C ASP A 82 4.03 5.32 3.93
N PHE A 83 5.36 5.28 3.84
CA PHE A 83 6.25 6.18 4.60
C PHE A 83 6.69 7.41 3.81
N GLY A 84 6.49 7.40 2.49
CA GLY A 84 7.03 8.43 1.60
C GLY A 84 6.66 9.85 2.03
N PHE A 85 5.41 10.09 2.43
CA PHE A 85 4.97 11.45 2.80
C PHE A 85 5.67 12.00 4.05
N PHE A 86 6.00 11.15 5.02
CA PHE A 86 6.76 11.56 6.21
C PHE A 86 8.15 12.03 5.83
N GLU A 87 8.82 11.29 4.95
CA GLU A 87 10.11 11.67 4.41
C GLU A 87 10.03 12.97 3.58
N GLY A 88 9.03 13.09 2.71
CA GLY A 88 8.80 14.30 1.93
C GLY A 88 8.64 15.52 2.83
N VAL A 89 7.86 15.41 3.92
CA VAL A 89 7.72 16.47 4.92
C VAL A 89 9.05 16.80 5.60
N LEU A 90 9.83 15.79 6.00
CA LEU A 90 11.13 16.00 6.63
C LEU A 90 12.08 16.76 5.70
N ILE A 91 12.25 16.27 4.48
CA ILE A 91 13.14 16.85 3.45
C ILE A 91 12.71 18.28 3.12
N LEU A 92 11.42 18.51 2.82
CA LEU A 92 10.92 19.84 2.47
C LEU A 92 11.03 20.82 3.64
N SER A 93 10.79 20.37 4.88
CA SER A 93 10.96 21.22 6.07
C SER A 93 12.41 21.64 6.26
N MET A 94 13.35 20.71 6.06
CA MET A 94 14.79 21.00 6.12
C MET A 94 15.20 21.96 5.00
N LEU A 95 14.78 21.68 3.77
CA LEU A 95 15.06 22.53 2.62
C LEU A 95 14.53 23.95 2.80
N GLU A 96 13.31 24.13 3.30
CA GLU A 96 12.74 25.46 3.57
C GLU A 96 13.61 26.25 4.57
N GLN A 97 14.05 25.60 5.65
CA GLN A 97 14.90 26.23 6.66
C GLN A 97 16.29 26.58 6.11
N ILE A 98 16.90 25.64 5.40
CA ILE A 98 18.20 25.82 4.75
C ILE A 98 18.12 26.97 3.75
N TRP A 99 17.09 27.01 2.92
CA TRP A 99 16.91 28.05 1.91
C TRP A 99 16.79 29.44 2.54
N THR A 100 15.99 29.55 3.59
CA THR A 100 15.77 30.82 4.31
C THR A 100 17.03 31.31 4.99
N LYS A 101 17.87 30.39 5.50
CA LYS A 101 19.14 30.71 6.18
C LYS A 101 20.29 30.94 5.21
N LEU A 102 20.47 30.09 4.19
CA LEU A 102 21.52 30.21 3.18
C LEU A 102 21.49 31.54 2.44
N TYR A 103 20.28 32.02 2.10
CA TYR A 103 20.12 33.29 1.41
C TYR A 103 20.43 34.51 2.28
N LYS A 104 20.26 34.40 3.59
CA LYS A 104 20.48 35.50 4.54
C LYS A 104 21.87 35.49 5.15
N GLU A 105 22.45 34.32 5.35
CA GLU A 105 23.68 34.12 6.15
C GLU A 105 24.86 33.61 5.31
N LEU A 106 24.70 33.39 3.99
CA LEU A 106 25.77 32.97 3.07
C LEU A 106 26.56 31.74 3.57
N LEU A 107 25.86 30.77 4.17
CA LEU A 107 26.52 29.57 4.69
C LEU A 107 27.13 28.75 3.53
N PRO A 108 28.39 28.25 3.66
CA PRO A 108 28.98 27.38 2.66
C PRO A 108 28.21 26.06 2.53
N ILE A 109 27.81 25.69 1.31
CA ILE A 109 26.98 24.49 1.07
C ILE A 109 27.64 23.20 1.58
N GLN A 110 28.97 23.10 1.51
CA GLN A 110 29.71 21.95 2.02
C GLN A 110 29.55 21.76 3.52
N LYS A 111 29.50 22.86 4.30
CA LYS A 111 29.27 22.77 5.75
C LYS A 111 27.87 22.23 6.04
N VAL A 112 26.87 22.69 5.28
CA VAL A 112 25.49 22.20 5.40
C VAL A 112 25.43 20.70 5.12
N ILE A 113 26.05 20.22 4.04
CA ILE A 113 26.11 18.80 3.70
C ILE A 113 26.76 17.99 4.83
N ASN A 114 27.94 18.38 5.29
CA ASN A 114 28.66 17.68 6.36
C ASN A 114 27.81 17.62 7.66
N THR A 115 27.10 18.70 7.99
CA THR A 115 26.20 18.72 9.16
C THR A 115 25.05 17.71 8.99
N PHE A 116 24.43 17.60 7.81
CA PHE A 116 23.37 16.61 7.58
C PHE A 116 23.88 15.17 7.62
N GLU A 117 25.09 14.92 7.11
CA GLU A 117 25.73 13.60 7.23
C GLU A 117 25.96 13.22 8.69
N GLU A 118 26.47 14.14 9.50
CA GLU A 118 26.71 13.92 10.93
C GLU A 118 25.39 13.72 11.71
N LEU A 119 24.38 14.55 11.44
CA LEU A 119 23.04 14.40 12.04
C LEU A 119 22.43 13.05 11.69
N THR A 120 22.54 12.62 10.42
CA THR A 120 22.02 11.31 9.96
C THR A 120 22.72 10.17 10.69
N LYS A 121 24.05 10.24 10.84
CA LYS A 121 24.82 9.26 11.60
C LYS A 121 24.38 9.20 13.06
N ASN A 122 24.19 10.35 13.70
CA ASN A 122 23.76 10.43 15.10
C ASN A 122 22.32 9.90 15.28
N CYS A 123 21.38 10.26 14.42
CA CYS A 123 20.03 9.71 14.44
C CYS A 123 20.03 8.18 14.28
N ASN A 124 20.82 7.65 13.35
CA ASN A 124 20.97 6.21 13.17
C ASN A 124 21.56 5.53 14.41
N ASN A 125 22.55 6.15 15.06
CA ASN A 125 23.12 5.61 16.29
C ASN A 125 22.09 5.60 17.43
N ILE A 126 21.32 6.68 17.58
CA ILE A 126 20.23 6.74 18.57
C ILE A 126 19.19 5.67 18.28
N MET A 127 18.74 5.52 17.04
CA MET A 127 17.77 4.49 16.66
C MET A 127 18.28 3.06 16.91
N LYS A 128 19.59 2.82 16.80
CA LYS A 128 20.21 1.53 17.11
C LYS A 128 20.41 1.29 18.62
N SER A 129 20.77 2.34 19.36
CA SER A 129 21.04 2.23 20.80
C SER A 129 19.77 2.19 21.64
N THR A 130 18.71 2.81 21.13
CA THR A 130 17.40 2.75 21.76
C THR A 130 16.71 1.48 21.29
N ASN A 131 16.34 0.60 22.22
CA ASN A 131 15.56 -0.61 21.93
C ASN A 131 14.09 -0.22 21.67
N ASN A 132 13.87 0.78 20.81
CA ASN A 132 12.59 1.43 20.52
C ASN A 132 11.66 0.56 19.67
N ALA A 133 12.14 -0.59 19.20
CA ALA A 133 11.32 -1.58 18.53
C ALA A 133 10.63 -2.45 19.58
N PHE A 134 9.29 -2.39 19.63
CA PHE A 134 8.51 -3.35 20.39
C PHE A 134 8.60 -4.70 19.67
N LYS A 135 9.14 -5.71 20.36
CA LYS A 135 9.16 -7.08 19.85
C LYS A 135 7.72 -7.59 19.80
N VAL A 136 7.23 -7.86 18.59
CA VAL A 136 5.90 -8.44 18.37
C VAL A 136 5.99 -9.96 18.52
N ASP A 137 5.13 -10.53 19.35
CA ASP A 137 4.98 -11.98 19.45
C ASP A 137 3.98 -12.47 18.39
N PHE A 138 4.47 -13.22 17.40
CA PHE A 138 3.61 -13.80 16.36
C PHE A 138 2.71 -14.93 16.87
N ASN A 139 2.95 -15.45 18.07
CA ASN A 139 2.04 -16.38 18.74
C ASN A 139 0.85 -15.67 19.39
N SER A 140 0.91 -14.35 19.53
CA SER A 140 -0.14 -13.51 20.09
C SER A 140 -0.83 -12.71 18.98
N ALA A 141 -2.04 -13.14 18.60
CA ALA A 141 -2.87 -12.39 17.68
C ALA A 141 -3.23 -10.98 18.21
N LYS A 142 -3.16 -10.77 19.53
CA LYS A 142 -3.56 -9.51 20.18
C LYS A 142 -2.70 -8.32 19.76
N ASP A 143 -1.40 -8.50 19.69
CA ASP A 143 -0.47 -7.42 19.33
C ASP A 143 -0.63 -7.05 17.85
N LEU A 144 -0.79 -8.06 16.98
CA LEU A 144 -1.07 -7.88 15.56
C LEU A 144 -2.41 -7.18 15.33
N VAL A 145 -3.46 -7.55 16.07
CA VAL A 145 -4.78 -6.90 15.99
C VAL A 145 -4.67 -5.43 16.41
N HIS A 146 -3.93 -5.10 17.46
CA HIS A 146 -3.73 -3.71 17.87
C HIS A 146 -3.00 -2.89 16.80
N ILE A 147 -1.97 -3.45 16.17
CA ILE A 147 -1.25 -2.80 15.07
C ILE A 147 -2.21 -2.51 13.91
N VAL A 148 -2.95 -3.52 13.47
CA VAL A 148 -3.92 -3.38 12.36
C VAL A 148 -5.02 -2.38 12.70
N LYS A 149 -5.55 -2.42 13.94
CA LYS A 149 -6.59 -1.49 14.42
C LYS A 149 -6.10 -0.04 14.37
N ASN A 150 -4.86 0.24 14.78
CA ASN A 150 -4.27 1.58 14.71
C ASN A 150 -4.17 2.08 13.26
N VAL A 151 -3.77 1.22 12.33
CA VAL A 151 -3.71 1.57 10.90
C VAL A 151 -5.11 1.86 10.35
N ILE A 152 -6.11 1.02 10.65
CA ILE A 152 -7.49 1.21 10.16
C ILE A 152 -8.11 2.47 10.74
N ILE A 153 -8.00 2.71 12.05
CA ILE A 153 -8.57 3.90 12.71
C ILE A 153 -7.98 5.19 12.15
N SER A 154 -6.71 5.18 11.74
CA SER A 154 -6.08 6.35 11.11
C SER A 154 -6.71 6.71 9.76
N LYS A 155 -7.40 5.77 9.11
CA LYS A 155 -8.13 5.97 7.85
C LYS A 155 -9.60 6.26 8.19
N LYS A 156 -9.99 7.53 8.22
CA LYS A 156 -11.38 7.93 8.50
C LYS A 156 -12.36 7.23 7.56
N CYS A 157 -13.09 6.26 8.11
CA CYS A 157 -14.22 5.63 7.47
C CYS A 157 -15.41 5.72 8.43
N SER A 158 -16.23 6.75 8.27
CA SER A 158 -17.38 7.06 9.14
C SER A 158 -18.46 5.97 9.15
N ILE A 159 -18.36 5.00 8.24
CA ILE A 159 -19.33 3.92 8.04
C ILE A 159 -18.97 2.69 8.89
N LEU A 160 -17.71 2.55 9.33
CA LEU A 160 -17.28 1.36 10.06
C LEU A 160 -17.66 1.48 11.54
N THR A 161 -18.53 0.59 11.99
CA THR A 161 -18.81 0.40 13.42
C THR A 161 -17.66 -0.31 14.11
N ASP A 162 -17.53 -0.16 15.44
CA ASP A 162 -16.45 -0.81 16.21
C ASP A 162 -16.41 -2.34 15.99
N ILE A 163 -17.59 -2.97 15.92
CA ILE A 163 -17.75 -4.41 15.65
C ILE A 163 -17.17 -4.78 14.28
N PHE A 164 -17.43 -3.96 13.26
CA PHE A 164 -16.91 -4.18 11.92
C PHE A 164 -15.39 -3.98 11.87
N ILE A 165 -14.87 -2.97 12.57
CA ILE A 165 -13.43 -2.74 12.69
C ILE A 165 -12.75 -3.96 13.32
N GLU A 166 -13.31 -4.51 14.40
CA GLU A 166 -12.75 -5.69 15.07
C GLU A 166 -12.77 -6.92 14.17
N THR A 167 -13.87 -7.16 13.48
CA THR A 167 -14.00 -8.27 12.51
C THR A 167 -12.99 -8.13 11.36
N LEU A 168 -12.84 -6.92 10.81
CA LEU A 168 -11.88 -6.62 9.76
C LEU A 168 -10.44 -6.81 10.22
N CYS A 169 -10.11 -6.34 11.44
CA CYS A 169 -8.78 -6.56 12.04
C CYS A 169 -8.48 -8.05 12.18
N GLY A 170 -9.43 -8.83 12.71
CA GLY A 170 -9.30 -10.28 12.83
C GLY A 170 -9.06 -10.96 11.49
N ASN A 171 -9.80 -10.58 10.46
CA ASN A 171 -9.63 -11.14 9.11
C ASN A 171 -8.27 -10.79 8.48
N ILE A 172 -7.79 -9.56 8.65
CA ILE A 172 -6.46 -9.14 8.16
C ILE A 172 -5.36 -9.92 8.89
N VAL A 173 -5.42 -10.01 10.23
CA VAL A 173 -4.43 -10.73 11.03
C VAL A 173 -4.44 -12.22 10.70
N LYS A 174 -5.63 -12.83 10.56
CA LYS A 174 -5.78 -14.23 10.15
C LYS A 174 -5.16 -14.47 8.77
N SER A 175 -5.46 -13.61 7.81
CA SER A 175 -4.91 -13.71 6.44
C SER A 175 -3.39 -13.54 6.43
N PHE A 176 -2.88 -12.61 7.25
CA PHE A 176 -1.45 -12.39 7.42
C PHE A 176 -0.76 -13.62 8.03
N LEU A 177 -1.26 -14.15 9.16
CA LEU A 177 -0.68 -15.33 9.81
C LEU A 177 -0.71 -16.56 8.91
N MET A 178 -1.76 -16.74 8.10
CA MET A 178 -1.84 -17.82 7.10
C MET A 178 -0.85 -17.67 5.94
N SER A 179 -0.31 -16.48 5.71
CA SER A 179 0.67 -16.22 4.64
C SER A 179 2.13 -16.38 5.07
N ILE A 180 2.37 -16.44 6.38
CA ILE A 180 3.71 -16.58 6.94
C ILE A 180 4.11 -18.06 6.90
N ASN A 181 5.32 -18.34 6.41
CA ASN A 181 5.92 -19.67 6.49
C ASN A 181 6.74 -19.83 7.79
N GLU A 182 7.21 -21.04 8.07
CA GLU A 182 8.02 -21.34 9.28
C GLU A 182 9.27 -20.46 9.42
N ASP A 183 9.79 -19.94 8.30
CA ASP A 183 10.95 -19.03 8.25
C ASP A 183 10.61 -17.55 8.48
N PHE A 184 9.35 -17.22 8.78
CA PHE A 184 8.85 -15.84 8.92
C PHE A 184 9.10 -14.94 7.69
N ILE A 185 9.22 -15.52 6.50
CA ILE A 185 9.38 -14.78 5.24
C ILE A 185 8.00 -14.25 4.82
N ILE A 186 7.78 -12.95 5.07
CA ILE A 186 6.54 -12.27 4.72
C ILE A 186 6.53 -12.01 3.21
N LYS A 187 5.66 -12.70 2.46
CA LYS A 187 5.37 -12.39 1.06
C LYS A 187 4.29 -11.33 0.96
N ARG A 188 4.34 -10.47 -0.07
CA ARG A 188 3.29 -9.48 -0.35
C ARG A 188 1.97 -10.21 -0.64
N ILE A 189 0.99 -10.06 0.25
CA ILE A 189 -0.35 -10.63 0.06
C ILE A 189 -1.18 -9.63 -0.73
N SER A 190 -1.63 -10.03 -1.92
CA SER A 190 -2.58 -9.25 -2.71
C SER A 190 -3.98 -9.82 -2.50
N VAL A 191 -4.82 -9.09 -1.77
CA VAL A 191 -6.23 -9.47 -1.59
C VAL A 191 -7.03 -8.80 -2.71
N LYS A 192 -7.63 -9.59 -3.60
CA LYS A 192 -8.55 -9.08 -4.61
C LYS A 192 -9.83 -8.64 -3.89
N VAL A 193 -10.11 -7.34 -3.93
CA VAL A 193 -11.36 -6.77 -3.40
C VAL A 193 -12.33 -6.68 -4.56
N GLU A 194 -13.38 -7.50 -4.55
CA GLU A 194 -14.50 -7.34 -5.48
C GLU A 194 -15.50 -6.39 -4.83
N GLN A 195 -15.71 -5.23 -5.45
CA GLN A 195 -16.74 -4.29 -5.01
C GLN A 195 -18.11 -4.84 -5.43
N GLY A 196 -18.83 -5.41 -4.47
CA GLY A 196 -20.22 -5.84 -4.65
C GLY A 196 -20.52 -7.18 -3.97
N SER A 197 -21.55 -7.14 -3.13
CA SER A 197 -22.22 -8.24 -2.39
C SER A 197 -21.71 -8.55 -0.98
N ASP A 198 -22.67 -8.59 -0.05
CA ASP A 198 -22.55 -8.64 1.42
C ASP A 198 -22.07 -9.99 1.99
N CYS A 199 -21.53 -10.88 1.18
CA CYS A 199 -21.13 -12.23 1.62
C CYS A 199 -19.81 -12.62 0.98
N SER A 200 -18.74 -12.67 1.78
CA SER A 200 -17.47 -13.28 1.35
C SER A 200 -17.40 -14.72 1.87
N TYR A 201 -17.23 -15.67 0.94
CA TYR A 201 -16.94 -17.06 1.26
C TYR A 201 -15.48 -17.35 0.92
N SER A 202 -14.71 -17.76 1.93
CA SER A 202 -13.32 -18.19 1.76
C SER A 202 -13.29 -19.70 1.52
N HIS A 203 -12.54 -20.14 0.51
CA HIS A 203 -12.28 -21.55 0.25
C HIS A 203 -10.77 -21.81 0.19
N ASN A 204 -10.35 -22.98 0.68
CA ASN A 204 -8.98 -23.43 0.59
C ASN A 204 -8.71 -23.98 -0.82
N GLY A 205 -8.20 -23.13 -1.71
CA GLY A 205 -7.84 -23.53 -3.07
C GLY A 205 -7.25 -22.38 -3.87
N ILE A 206 -6.56 -22.69 -4.96
CA ILE A 206 -6.09 -21.71 -5.93
C ILE A 206 -7.14 -21.67 -7.05
N LEU A 207 -7.78 -20.52 -7.23
CA LEU A 207 -8.65 -20.31 -8.39
C LEU A 207 -7.76 -19.92 -9.58
N TYR A 208 -7.69 -20.78 -10.59
CA TYR A 208 -6.90 -20.53 -11.79
C TYR A 208 -7.83 -20.36 -12.99
N SER A 209 -7.81 -19.18 -13.61
CA SER A 209 -8.56 -18.92 -14.83
C SER A 209 -7.75 -19.42 -16.02
N ILE A 210 -8.32 -20.35 -16.79
CA ILE A 210 -7.74 -20.78 -18.06
C ILE A 210 -8.07 -19.69 -19.08
N VAL A 211 -7.12 -18.80 -19.32
CA VAL A 211 -7.15 -17.85 -20.44
C VAL A 211 -6.55 -18.53 -21.68
N ASP A 212 -6.86 -18.04 -22.89
CA ASP A 212 -6.43 -18.63 -24.17
C ASP A 212 -4.91 -18.90 -24.27
N ASP A 213 -4.09 -18.19 -23.49
CA ASP A 213 -2.64 -18.43 -23.32
C ASP A 213 -2.34 -19.44 -22.18
N TYR A 214 -3.05 -20.57 -22.15
CA TYR A 214 -2.84 -21.61 -21.15
C TYR A 214 -1.43 -22.21 -21.28
N LYS A 215 -0.62 -22.05 -20.23
CA LYS A 215 0.66 -22.75 -20.09
C LYS A 215 0.59 -23.73 -18.92
N GLU A 216 0.44 -25.01 -19.26
CA GLU A 216 0.42 -26.14 -18.31
C GLU A 216 1.59 -26.09 -17.33
N GLU A 217 2.76 -25.64 -17.80
CA GLU A 217 3.98 -25.48 -17.00
C GLU A 217 3.82 -24.56 -15.80
N VAL A 218 3.01 -23.49 -15.91
CA VAL A 218 2.80 -22.53 -14.80
C VAL A 218 1.99 -23.19 -13.68
N VAL A 219 0.96 -23.96 -14.04
CA VAL A 219 0.14 -24.69 -13.09
C VAL A 219 0.96 -25.80 -12.43
N LEU A 220 1.69 -26.59 -13.22
CA LEU A 220 2.54 -27.66 -12.71
C LEU A 220 3.66 -27.15 -11.80
N ASN A 221 4.26 -26.00 -12.10
CA ASN A 221 5.28 -25.38 -11.25
C ASN A 221 4.71 -24.91 -9.91
N ASN A 222 3.50 -24.33 -9.92
CA ASN A 222 2.82 -23.94 -8.68
C ASN A 222 2.39 -25.15 -7.84
N LEU A 223 1.99 -26.26 -8.48
CA LEU A 223 1.64 -27.51 -7.79
C LEU A 223 2.88 -28.21 -7.20
N LYS A 224 4.00 -28.24 -7.94
CA LYS A 224 5.29 -28.78 -7.45
C LYS A 224 5.82 -28.03 -6.22
N GLN A 225 5.58 -26.72 -6.13
CA GLN A 225 5.94 -25.92 -4.96
C GLN A 225 5.11 -26.25 -3.71
N SER A 226 3.97 -26.91 -3.86
CA SER A 226 3.03 -27.11 -2.75
C SER A 226 3.31 -28.37 -1.91
N ASN A 227 4.36 -29.15 -2.21
CA ASN A 227 4.74 -30.42 -1.52
C ASN A 227 3.60 -31.44 -1.31
N LYS A 228 2.47 -31.30 -2.02
CA LYS A 228 1.33 -32.23 -1.95
C LYS A 228 1.39 -33.20 -3.11
N THR A 229 1.12 -34.48 -2.82
CA THR A 229 1.11 -35.56 -3.82
C THR A 229 -0.27 -35.75 -4.47
N ILE A 230 -1.33 -35.24 -3.84
CA ILE A 230 -2.72 -35.41 -4.29
C ILE A 230 -3.38 -34.03 -4.35
N PHE A 231 -4.01 -33.74 -5.49
CA PHE A 231 -4.74 -32.50 -5.73
C PHE A 231 -6.18 -32.81 -6.13
N SER A 232 -7.13 -32.12 -5.51
CA SER A 232 -8.51 -32.07 -5.98
C SER A 232 -8.64 -30.89 -6.94
N VAL A 233 -8.72 -31.17 -8.24
CA VAL A 233 -8.95 -30.16 -9.28
C VAL A 233 -10.44 -30.09 -9.55
N ILE A 234 -11.01 -28.90 -9.45
CA ILE A 234 -12.41 -28.64 -9.84
C ILE A 234 -12.37 -27.78 -11.09
N LEU A 235 -12.85 -28.35 -12.20
CA LEU A 235 -12.94 -27.65 -13.48
C LEU A 235 -14.29 -26.92 -13.55
N PHE A 236 -14.25 -25.62 -13.79
CA PHE A 236 -15.43 -24.82 -14.06
C PHE A 236 -15.46 -24.46 -15.55
N THR A 237 -16.56 -24.77 -16.22
CA THR A 237 -16.81 -24.37 -17.62
C THR A 237 -17.78 -23.18 -17.72
N ILE A 238 -18.20 -22.64 -16.57
CA ILE A 238 -19.13 -21.51 -16.51
C ILE A 238 -18.30 -20.22 -16.45
N MET A 239 -18.58 -19.30 -17.37
CA MET A 239 -18.03 -17.95 -17.32
C MET A 239 -18.48 -17.27 -16.03
N LEU A 240 -17.52 -16.87 -15.19
CA LEU A 240 -17.77 -16.07 -13.99
C LEU A 240 -17.98 -14.60 -14.36
N ASN A 241 -18.87 -14.33 -15.31
CA ASN A 241 -19.22 -12.97 -15.71
C ASN A 241 -20.51 -12.57 -14.99
N ASN A 242 -20.46 -11.43 -14.32
CA ASN A 242 -21.57 -10.86 -13.55
C ASN A 242 -22.72 -10.30 -14.41
N GLU A 243 -22.76 -10.62 -15.70
CA GLU A 243 -23.76 -10.08 -16.61
C GLU A 243 -24.97 -11.01 -16.65
N ASN A 244 -25.95 -10.64 -15.83
CA ASN A 244 -27.36 -11.03 -15.94
C ASN A 244 -27.71 -12.50 -15.70
N GLU A 245 -27.21 -13.11 -14.63
CA GLU A 245 -27.78 -14.37 -14.14
C GLU A 245 -28.46 -14.18 -12.79
N THR A 246 -29.75 -14.54 -12.77
CA THR A 246 -30.63 -14.52 -11.61
C THR A 246 -29.96 -15.17 -10.39
N THR A 247 -30.19 -14.64 -9.20
CA THR A 247 -29.71 -15.15 -7.89
C THR A 247 -29.78 -16.68 -7.74
N HIS A 248 -30.78 -17.32 -8.37
CA HIS A 248 -30.92 -18.77 -8.44
C HIS A 248 -29.75 -19.53 -9.09
N THR A 249 -29.01 -18.94 -10.01
CA THR A 249 -27.88 -19.59 -10.69
C THR A 249 -26.64 -19.63 -9.80
N LEU A 250 -26.37 -18.54 -9.07
CA LEU A 250 -25.31 -18.47 -8.05
C LEU A 250 -25.59 -19.41 -6.87
N GLU A 251 -26.84 -19.49 -6.39
CA GLU A 251 -27.21 -20.45 -5.34
C GLU A 251 -27.03 -21.90 -5.81
N LYS A 252 -27.38 -22.22 -7.05
CA LYS A 252 -27.14 -23.54 -7.63
C LYS A 252 -25.65 -23.85 -7.79
N ILE A 253 -24.84 -22.87 -8.17
CA ILE A 253 -23.37 -23.02 -8.26
C ILE A 253 -22.78 -23.24 -6.86
N LEU A 254 -23.20 -22.47 -5.85
CA LEU A 254 -22.78 -22.66 -4.45
C LEU A 254 -23.23 -24.01 -3.89
N GLN A 255 -24.46 -24.44 -4.20
CA GLN A 255 -24.98 -25.75 -3.78
C GLN A 255 -24.24 -26.89 -4.48
N PHE A 256 -23.89 -26.74 -5.76
CA PHE A 256 -23.05 -27.68 -6.49
C PHE A 256 -21.63 -27.76 -5.89
N LEU A 257 -21.02 -26.61 -5.59
CA LEU A 257 -19.71 -26.52 -4.92
C LEU A 257 -19.73 -27.22 -3.56
N GLN A 258 -20.74 -26.97 -2.74
CA GLN A 258 -20.92 -27.62 -1.44
C GLN A 258 -21.10 -29.15 -1.57
N THR A 259 -21.81 -29.59 -2.61
CA THR A 259 -22.05 -31.02 -2.87
C THR A 259 -20.79 -31.72 -3.38
N ALA A 260 -20.06 -31.08 -4.30
CA ALA A 260 -18.79 -31.60 -4.84
C ALA A 260 -17.71 -31.69 -3.75
N VAL A 261 -17.60 -30.69 -2.88
CA VAL A 261 -16.69 -30.70 -1.73
C VAL A 261 -17.07 -31.82 -0.74
N LYS A 262 -18.36 -32.00 -0.43
CA LYS A 262 -18.81 -33.12 0.43
C LYS A 262 -18.48 -34.49 -0.17
N GLN A 263 -18.64 -34.67 -1.48
CA GLN A 263 -18.30 -35.92 -2.17
C GLN A 263 -16.79 -36.18 -2.22
N ALA A 264 -15.97 -35.12 -2.38
CA ALA A 264 -14.52 -35.22 -2.32
C ALA A 264 -14.02 -35.57 -0.91
N CYS A 265 -14.62 -34.99 0.14
CA CYS A 265 -14.31 -35.36 1.53
C CYS A 265 -14.74 -36.80 1.88
N TYR A 266 -15.86 -37.29 1.34
CA TYR A 266 -16.32 -38.67 1.59
C TYR A 266 -15.39 -39.73 0.98
N ARG A 267 -14.77 -39.44 -0.18
CA ARG A 267 -13.80 -40.34 -0.84
C ARG A 267 -12.42 -40.35 -0.16
N ALA A 268 -12.15 -39.43 0.76
CA ALA A 268 -10.92 -39.38 1.56
C ALA A 268 -11.04 -40.08 2.92
N SER A 269 -12.14 -40.78 3.19
CA SER A 269 -12.26 -41.69 4.34
C SER A 269 -11.42 -42.96 4.06
N PRO A 270 -10.51 -43.39 4.95
CA PRO A 270 -9.75 -44.60 4.73
C PRO A 270 -10.70 -45.81 4.70
N CYS A 271 -10.62 -46.62 3.64
CA CYS A 271 -11.06 -48.01 3.75
C CYS A 271 -10.17 -48.67 4.81
N ASN A 272 -10.75 -49.05 5.94
CA ASN A 272 -10.11 -49.92 6.91
C ASN A 272 -9.76 -51.25 6.21
N ILE A 273 -8.46 -51.52 6.09
CA ILE A 273 -7.87 -52.86 6.05
C ILE A 273 -6.77 -52.86 7.10
#